data_AF-A0A3D5J6D9-F1
#
_entry.id   AF-A0A3D5J6D9-F1
#
_cell.length_a   1.000
_cell.length_b   1.000
_cell.length_c   1.000
_cell.angle_alpha   90.00
_cell.angle_beta   90.00
_cell.angle_gamma   90.00
#
_symmetry.space_group_name_H-M   'P 1'
#
loop_
_entity.id
_entity.type
_entity.pdbx_description
1 polymer ?
#
loop_
_entity_poly.entity_id
_entity_poly.type
_entity_poly.pdbx_seq_one_letter_code
_entity_poly.pdbx_strand_id
1 'polypeptide(L)'
;MILLIEQLLNGLQLGIFLFLLSAGLTLIFGIMGVINLAHGSLYMVGAYATALGMQWTGSFWWGLLLALPASAFTGWLVELVIIRQLYRRDHLDQVLATFGLILFLNES
;
A
#
# COMPACT_ATOMS: atom_id res chain seq x y z
N MET A 1 22.73 6.49 26.03
CA MET A 1 21.69 7.50 25.71
C MET A 1 21.37 7.55 24.22
N ILE A 2 22.33 7.59 23.31
CA ILE A 2 22.10 7.57 21.84
C ILE A 2 21.26 6.36 21.40
N LEU A 3 21.58 5.15 21.87
CA LEU A 3 20.84 3.92 21.53
C LEU A 3 19.34 4.00 21.89
N LEU A 4 19.01 4.59 23.05
CA LEU A 4 17.63 4.75 23.49
C LEU A 4 16.86 5.72 22.57
N ILE A 5 17.51 6.80 22.14
CA ILE A 5 16.93 7.77 21.21
C ILE A 5 16.71 7.12 19.84
N GLU A 6 17.67 6.35 19.34
CA GLU A 6 17.53 5.60 18.07
C GLU A 6 16.38 4.60 18.12
N GLN A 7 16.22 3.85 19.22
CA GLN A 7 15.10 2.92 19.39
C GLN A 7 13.75 3.63 19.46
N LEU A 8 13.67 4.78 20.13
CA LEU A 8 12.46 5.59 20.15
C LEU A 8 12.11 6.13 18.77
N LEU A 9 13.10 6.60 18.00
CA LEU A 9 12.89 7.06 16.63
C LEU A 9 12.45 5.93 15.71
N ASN A 10 13.05 4.74 15.81
CA ASN A 10 12.64 3.56 15.05
C ASN A 10 11.21 3.12 15.42
N GLY A 11 10.87 3.09 16.71
CA GLY A 11 9.54 2.76 17.18
C GLY A 11 8.48 3.75 16.71
N LEU A 12 8.81 5.05 16.73
CA LEU A 12 7.94 6.11 16.22
C LEU A 12 7.77 6.03 14.71
N GLN A 13 8.84 5.79 13.96
CA GLN A 13 8.80 5.58 12.51
C GLN A 13 7.88 4.41 12.16
N LEU A 14 8.06 3.26 12.82
CA LEU A 14 7.22 2.08 12.62
C LEU A 14 5.77 2.34 13.03
N GLY A 15 5.56 3.01 14.16
CA GLY A 15 4.23 3.35 14.67
C GLY A 15 3.45 4.26 13.72
N ILE A 16 4.09 5.33 13.21
CA ILE A 16 3.49 6.22 12.21
C ILE A 16 3.22 5.46 10.91
N PHE A 17 4.14 4.61 10.48
CA PHE A 17 3.97 3.80 9.29
C PHE A 17 2.73 2.89 9.38
N LEU A 18 2.61 2.11 10.46
CA LEU A 18 1.46 1.23 10.70
C LEU A 18 0.16 2.01 10.90
N PHE A 19 0.22 3.17 11.57
CA PHE A 19 -0.92 4.07 11.73
C PHE A 19 -1.42 4.59 10.38
N LEU A 20 -0.53 5.09 9.53
CA LEU A 20 -0.89 5.61 8.21
C LEU A 20 -1.46 4.53 7.29
N LEU A 21 -0.87 3.32 7.29
CA LEU A 21 -1.43 2.18 6.57
C LEU A 21 -2.85 1.83 7.06
N SER A 22 -3.04 1.78 8.38
CA SER A 22 -4.35 1.46 8.96
C SER A 22 -5.39 2.55 8.62
N ALA A 23 -5.01 3.83 8.76
CA ALA A 23 -5.86 4.95 8.40
C ALA A 23 -6.21 4.97 6.90
N GLY A 24 -5.26 4.58 6.04
CA GLY A 24 -5.48 4.42 4.60
C GLY A 24 -6.55 3.38 4.30
N LEU A 25 -6.48 2.20 4.90
CA LEU A 25 -7.51 1.17 4.77
C LEU A 25 -8.88 1.68 5.22
N THR A 26 -8.96 2.35 6.38
CA THR A 26 -10.22 2.92 6.90
C THR A 26 -10.78 3.98 5.97
N LEU A 27 -9.95 4.86 5.42
CA LEU A 27 -10.38 5.91 4.49
C LEU A 27 -10.91 5.31 3.18
N ILE A 28 -10.17 4.35 2.60
CA ILE A 28 -10.59 3.66 1.38
C ILE A 28 -11.91 2.93 1.59
N PHE A 29 -12.03 2.19 2.70
CA PHE A 29 -13.27 1.52 3.06
C PHE A 29 -14.42 2.52 3.26
N GLY A 30 -14.17 3.63 3.96
CA GLY A 30 -15.18 4.65 4.24
C GLY A 30 -15.71 5.36 3.00
N ILE A 31 -14.89 5.52 1.96
CA ILE A 31 -15.29 6.14 0.69
C ILE A 31 -15.89 5.11 -0.28
N MET A 32 -15.24 3.95 -0.43
CA MET A 32 -15.61 2.97 -1.46
C MET A 32 -16.66 1.94 -1.00
N GLY A 33 -16.81 1.73 0.31
CA GLY A 33 -17.68 0.70 0.89
C GLY A 33 -17.11 -0.73 0.77
N VAL A 34 -15.82 -0.87 0.42
CA VAL A 34 -15.16 -2.16 0.15
C VAL A 34 -13.86 -2.27 0.94
N ILE A 35 -13.66 -3.38 1.65
CA ILE A 35 -12.42 -3.63 2.40
C ILE A 35 -11.33 -4.04 1.39
N ASN A 36 -10.48 -3.09 0.99
CA ASN A 36 -9.34 -3.36 0.11
C ASN A 36 -8.11 -3.79 0.91
N LEU A 37 -8.01 -5.07 1.29
CA LEU A 37 -6.85 -5.58 2.03
C LEU A 37 -5.54 -5.52 1.21
N ALA A 38 -5.64 -5.45 -0.12
CA ALA A 38 -4.50 -5.34 -1.01
C ALA A 38 -3.84 -3.94 -1.00
N HIS A 39 -4.42 -2.93 -0.34
CA HIS A 39 -3.87 -1.58 -0.38
C HIS A 39 -2.40 -1.50 0.11
N GLY A 40 -1.99 -2.41 1.01
CA GLY A 40 -0.60 -2.52 1.47
C GLY A 40 0.39 -2.82 0.34
N SER A 41 -0.04 -3.54 -0.71
CA SER A 41 0.80 -3.77 -1.90
C SER A 41 0.97 -2.51 -2.74
N LEU A 42 -0.03 -1.61 -2.78
CA LEU A 42 0.11 -0.29 -3.42
C LEU A 42 1.14 0.58 -2.72
N TYR A 43 1.17 0.54 -1.38
CA TYR A 43 2.26 1.16 -0.61
C TYR A 43 3.63 0.57 -1.00
N MET A 44 3.74 -0.76 -1.07
CA MET A 44 5.00 -1.42 -1.43
C MET A 44 5.48 -1.03 -2.83
N VAL A 45 4.57 -0.91 -3.80
CA VAL A 45 4.90 -0.44 -5.15
C VAL A 45 5.51 0.96 -5.12
N GLY A 46 4.91 1.89 -4.36
CA GLY A 46 5.46 3.23 -4.19
C GLY A 46 6.84 3.23 -3.52
N ALA A 47 7.03 2.41 -2.48
CA ALA A 47 8.31 2.25 -1.82
C ALA A 47 9.38 1.69 -2.77
N TYR A 48 9.05 0.67 -3.57
CA TYR A 48 9.96 0.07 -4.53
C TYR A 48 10.31 1.03 -5.67
N ALA A 49 9.33 1.80 -6.18
CA ALA A 49 9.56 2.84 -7.16
C ALA A 49 10.50 3.94 -6.63
N THR A 50 10.35 4.31 -5.34
CA THR A 50 11.27 5.24 -4.67
C THR A 50 12.68 4.68 -4.61
N ALA A 51 12.82 3.40 -4.23
CA ALA A 51 14.11 2.73 -4.13
C ALA A 51 14.81 2.62 -5.50
N LEU A 52 14.07 2.24 -6.55
CA LEU A 52 14.59 2.17 -7.92
C LEU A 52 14.99 3.56 -8.45
N GLY A 53 14.14 4.55 -8.25
CA GLY A 53 14.44 5.92 -8.66
C GLY A 53 15.67 6.48 -7.95
N MET A 54 15.83 6.18 -6.65
CA MET A 54 17.03 6.54 -5.90
C MET A 54 18.27 5.80 -6.42
N GLN A 55 18.15 4.52 -6.77
CA GLN A 55 19.26 3.72 -7.31
C GLN A 55 19.74 4.27 -8.67
N TRP A 56 18.83 4.71 -9.53
CA TRP A 56 19.18 5.20 -10.88
C TRP A 56 19.66 6.65 -10.89
N THR A 57 19.05 7.51 -10.08
CA THR A 57 19.33 8.96 -10.11
C THR A 57 20.27 9.42 -8.99
N GLY A 58 20.50 8.59 -7.97
CA GLY A 58 21.20 8.98 -6.74
C GLY A 58 20.42 9.96 -5.86
N SER A 59 19.19 10.34 -6.24
CA SER A 59 18.39 11.36 -5.56
C SER A 59 17.11 10.76 -5.01
N PHE A 60 16.92 10.93 -3.71
CA PHE A 60 15.67 10.58 -3.03
C PHE A 60 14.46 11.29 -3.64
N TRP A 61 14.61 12.57 -4.02
CA TRP A 61 13.52 13.38 -4.55
C TRP A 61 12.99 12.84 -5.89
N TRP A 62 13.88 12.36 -6.75
CA TRP A 62 13.49 11.71 -8.00
C TRP A 62 12.79 10.37 -7.75
N GLY A 63 13.26 9.58 -6.79
CA GLY A 63 12.56 8.39 -6.33
C GLY A 63 11.16 8.69 -5.83
N LEU A 64 11.00 9.68 -4.96
CA LEU A 64 9.71 10.09 -4.43
C LEU A 64 8.75 10.55 -5.53
N LEU A 65 9.28 11.30 -6.51
CA LEU A 65 8.49 11.77 -7.65
C LEU A 65 8.01 10.61 -8.55
N LEU A 66 8.77 9.52 -8.65
CA LEU A 66 8.38 8.30 -9.36
C LEU A 66 7.37 7.43 -8.58
N ALA A 67 7.36 7.52 -7.25
CA ALA A 67 6.46 6.74 -6.41
C ALA A 67 4.98 7.06 -6.67
N LEU A 68 4.65 8.34 -6.86
CA LEU A 68 3.30 8.82 -7.13
C LEU A 68 2.69 8.24 -8.42
N PRO A 69 3.31 8.39 -9.61
CA PRO A 69 2.75 7.81 -10.83
C PRO A 69 2.74 6.28 -10.80
N ALA A 70 3.75 5.62 -10.20
CA ALA A 70 3.77 4.16 -10.10
C ALA A 70 2.62 3.60 -9.26
N SER A 71 2.40 4.18 -8.08
CA SER A 71 1.29 3.79 -7.18
C SER A 71 -0.08 4.14 -7.78
N ALA A 72 -0.22 5.32 -8.40
CA ALA A 72 -1.46 5.73 -9.06
C ALA A 72 -1.82 4.82 -10.24
N PHE A 73 -0.83 4.51 -11.10
CA PHE A 73 -1.04 3.61 -12.24
C PHE A 73 -1.44 2.20 -11.78
N THR A 74 -0.79 1.69 -10.74
CA THR A 74 -1.11 0.37 -10.18
C THR A 74 -2.48 0.37 -9.53
N GLY A 75 -2.83 1.41 -8.77
CA GLY A 75 -4.16 1.57 -8.18
C GLY A 75 -5.25 1.62 -9.25
N TRP A 76 -5.00 2.32 -10.36
CA TRP A 76 -5.91 2.36 -11.50
C TRP A 76 -6.08 0.98 -12.15
N LEU A 77 -5.01 0.20 -12.34
CA LEU A 77 -5.10 -1.16 -12.85
C LEU A 77 -5.91 -2.07 -11.90
N VAL A 78 -5.67 -1.98 -10.58
CA VAL A 78 -6.41 -2.73 -9.56
C VAL A 78 -7.89 -2.36 -9.57
N GLU A 79 -8.21 -1.07 -9.71
CA GLU A 79 -9.58 -0.59 -9.82
C GLU A 79 -10.28 -1.22 -11.02
N LEU A 80 -9.63 -1.21 -12.18
CA LEU A 80 -10.18 -1.73 -13.43
C LEU A 80 -10.41 -3.25 -13.39
N VAL A 81 -9.44 -4.00 -12.87
CA VAL A 81 -9.42 -5.46 -12.97
C VAL A 81 -10.17 -6.11 -11.81
N ILE A 82 -10.06 -5.56 -10.60
CA ILE A 82 -10.54 -6.21 -9.36
C ILE A 82 -11.75 -5.47 -8.80
N ILE A 83 -11.60 -4.18 -8.46
CA ILE A 83 -12.61 -3.45 -7.68
C ILE A 83 -13.92 -3.29 -8.46
N ARG A 84 -13.85 -2.93 -9.75
CA ARG A 84 -15.04 -2.85 -10.63
C ARG A 84 -15.83 -4.15 -10.71
N GLN A 85 -15.15 -5.29 -10.60
CA GLN A 85 -15.79 -6.60 -10.63
C GLN A 85 -16.41 -6.95 -9.27
N LEU A 86 -15.80 -6.47 -8.19
CA LEU A 86 -16.29 -6.59 -6.81
C LEU A 86 -17.48 -5.68 -6.51
N TYR A 87 -17.65 -4.54 -7.19
CA TYR A 87 -18.82 -3.68 -7.05
C TYR A 87 -20.14 -4.34 -7.49
N ARG A 88 -20.07 -5.41 -8.29
CA ARG A 88 -21.23 -6.14 -8.84
C ARG A 88 -21.61 -7.38 -8.03
N ARG A 89 -20.93 -7.67 -6.92
CA ARG A 89 -21.03 -8.92 -6.15
C ARG A 89 -21.25 -8.60 -4.66
N ASP A 90 -21.97 -9.47 -3.96
CA ASP A 90 -22.36 -9.29 -2.54
C ASP A 90 -21.15 -9.14 -1.61
N HIS A 91 -21.31 -8.50 -0.45
CA HIS A 91 -20.20 -8.16 0.48
C HIS A 91 -19.31 -9.35 0.88
N LEU A 92 -19.83 -10.59 0.85
CA LEU A 92 -19.06 -11.80 1.16
C LEU A 92 -18.00 -12.13 0.09
N ASP A 93 -18.30 -11.87 -1.19
CA ASP A 93 -17.40 -12.15 -2.31
C ASP A 93 -16.20 -11.20 -2.31
N GLN A 94 -16.37 -9.97 -1.80
CA GLN A 94 -15.30 -8.98 -1.66
C GLN A 94 -14.22 -9.41 -0.67
N VAL A 95 -14.64 -9.97 0.47
CA VAL A 95 -13.72 -10.46 1.51
C VAL A 95 -12.99 -11.72 1.03
N LEU A 96 -13.67 -12.64 0.34
CA LEU A 96 -13.04 -13.85 -0.21
C LEU A 96 -12.02 -13.54 -1.32
N ALA A 97 -12.31 -12.57 -2.19
CA ALA A 97 -11.39 -12.18 -3.26
C ALA A 97 -10.11 -11.51 -2.73
N THR A 98 -10.24 -10.62 -1.74
CA THR A 98 -9.08 -9.97 -1.11
C THR A 98 -8.26 -10.94 -0.26
N PHE A 99 -8.90 -11.90 0.41
CA PHE A 99 -8.22 -12.99 1.10
C PHE A 99 -7.46 -13.92 0.15
N GLY A 100 -8.05 -14.27 -0.99
CA GLY A 100 -7.40 -15.07 -2.04
C GLY A 100 -6.16 -14.38 -2.62
N LEU A 101 -6.20 -13.06 -2.79
CA LEU A 101 -5.04 -12.29 -3.27
C LEU A 101 -3.89 -12.27 -2.24
N ILE A 102 -4.21 -12.16 -0.94
CA ILE A 102 -3.20 -12.25 0.13
C ILE A 102 -2.53 -13.61 0.11
N LEU A 103 -3.30 -14.71 0.01
CA LEU A 103 -2.72 -16.05 -0.05
C LEU A 103 -1.78 -16.22 -1.24
N PHE A 104 -2.19 -15.76 -2.43
CA PHE A 104 -1.36 -15.84 -3.63
C PHE A 104 -0.06 -15.02 -3.52
N LEU A 105 -0.14 -13.80 -2.98
CA LEU A 105 1.02 -12.91 -2.82
C LEU A 105 1.95 -13.31 -1.66
N ASN A 106 1.45 -14.05 -0.67
CA ASN A 106 2.22 -14.46 0.50
C ASN A 106 2.86 -15.85 0.34
N GLU A 107 2.37 -16.67 -0.60
CA GLU A 107 2.99 -17.96 -1.00
C GLU A 107 3.97 -17.84 -2.19
N SER A 108 4.33 -16.63 -2.61
CA SER A 108 5.37 -16.38 -3.63
C SER A 108 6.59 -15.67 -3.07
#